data_AF-A0A6G0VKM5-F1
#
_entry.id   AF-A0A6G0VKM5-F1
#
_cell.length_a   1.000
_cell.length_b   1.000
_cell.length_c   1.000
_cell.angle_alpha   90.00
_cell.angle_beta   90.00
_cell.angle_gamma   90.00
#
_symmetry.space_group_name_H-M   'P 1'
#
loop_
_entity.id
_entity.type
_entity.pdbx_description
1 polymer ?
#
loop_
_entity_poly.entity_id
_entity_poly.type
_entity_poly.pdbx_seq_one_letter_code
_entity_poly.pdbx_strand_id
1 'polypeptide(L)'
;MNFKPAVYHYNLIKVIAIAEACGELEPPKQDRKYWVHPINSDREEANKLNMFYENIRCYSDKFFEYYRMSISSFDELLEKIRPFIKKEDTVFRNAVSPEERLTITLR
;
A
#
# COMPACT_ATOMS: atom_id res chain seq x y z
N MET A 1 -16.81 19.79 -52.55
CA MET A 1 -16.07 20.43 -51.44
C MET A 1 -14.61 19.98 -51.54
N ASN A 2 -13.70 20.86 -51.92
CA ASN A 2 -12.28 20.55 -52.11
C ASN A 2 -11.56 20.55 -50.75
N PHE A 3 -11.40 19.38 -50.13
CA PHE A 3 -10.51 19.23 -48.99
C PHE A 3 -9.06 19.36 -49.47
N LYS A 4 -8.38 20.45 -49.08
CA LYS A 4 -6.92 20.59 -49.29
C LYS A 4 -6.20 19.57 -48.39
N PRO A 5 -5.49 18.57 -48.95
CA PRO A 5 -4.93 17.46 -48.17
C PRO A 5 -4.04 17.92 -47.01
N ALA A 6 -3.21 18.95 -47.23
CA ALA A 6 -2.31 19.50 -46.22
C ALA A 6 -3.04 20.07 -44.98
N VAL A 7 -4.20 20.72 -45.18
CA VAL A 7 -5.01 21.27 -44.08
C VAL A 7 -5.65 20.14 -43.28
N TYR A 8 -6.11 19.11 -43.96
CA TYR A 8 -6.68 17.92 -43.32
C TYR A 8 -5.63 17.19 -42.47
N HIS A 9 -4.44 16.93 -43.01
CA HIS A 9 -3.36 16.27 -42.27
C HIS A 9 -2.91 17.08 -41.05
N TYR A 10 -2.81 18.41 -41.18
CA TYR A 10 -2.45 19.28 -40.05
C TYR A 10 -3.50 19.25 -38.93
N ASN A 11 -4.78 19.31 -39.29
CA ASN A 11 -5.87 19.22 -38.32
C ASN A 11 -5.92 17.84 -37.66
N LEU A 12 -5.66 16.78 -38.43
CA LEU A 12 -5.60 15.40 -37.93
C LEU A 12 -4.48 15.22 -36.90
N ILE A 13 -3.28 15.72 -37.20
CA ILE A 13 -2.13 15.66 -36.27
C ILE A 13 -2.45 16.41 -34.97
N LYS A 14 -3.11 17.57 -35.05
CA LYS A 14 -3.55 18.31 -33.86
C LYS A 14 -4.53 17.51 -33.00
N VAL A 15 -5.50 16.86 -33.62
CA VAL A 15 -6.50 16.04 -32.89
C VAL A 15 -5.82 14.86 -32.21
N ILE A 16 -4.89 14.18 -32.90
CA ILE A 16 -4.13 13.06 -32.34
C ILE A 16 -3.26 13.54 -31.17
N ALA A 17 -2.53 14.65 -31.33
CA ALA A 17 -1.69 15.21 -30.27
C ALA A 17 -2.50 15.61 -29.02
N ILE A 18 -3.72 16.14 -29.20
CA ILE A 18 -4.62 16.44 -28.09
C ILE A 18 -5.11 15.15 -27.42
N ALA A 19 -5.54 14.15 -28.19
CA ALA A 19 -6.00 12.86 -27.66
C ALA A 19 -4.90 12.12 -26.88
N GLU A 20 -3.66 12.14 -27.39
CA GLU A 20 -2.49 11.58 -26.71
C GLU A 20 -2.19 12.33 -25.40
N ALA A 21 -2.16 13.67 -25.42
CA ALA A 21 -1.92 14.49 -24.23
C ALA A 21 -3.02 14.32 -23.15
N CYS A 22 -4.25 14.04 -23.56
CA CYS A 22 -5.37 13.71 -22.67
C CYS A 22 -5.33 12.26 -22.16
N GLY A 23 -4.43 11.40 -22.65
CA GLY A 23 -4.35 9.99 -22.28
C GLY A 23 -5.45 9.12 -22.91
N GLU A 24 -6.22 9.63 -23.86
CA GLU A 24 -7.34 8.92 -24.51
C GLU A 24 -6.87 7.79 -25.44
N LEU A 25 -5.58 7.84 -25.82
CA LEU A 25 -4.94 6.79 -26.62
C LEU A 25 -4.21 5.75 -25.75
N GLU A 26 -4.21 5.92 -24.43
CA GLU A 26 -3.66 4.90 -23.53
C GLU A 26 -4.51 3.62 -23.63
N PRO A 27 -3.89 2.42 -23.62
CA PRO A 27 -4.65 1.20 -23.52
C PRO A 27 -5.48 1.19 -22.23
N PRO A 28 -6.67 0.54 -22.23
CA PRO A 28 -7.51 0.49 -21.04
C PRO A 28 -6.71 -0.11 -19.88
N LYS A 29 -6.75 0.57 -18.72
CA LYS A 29 -6.11 0.06 -17.51
C LYS A 29 -6.74 -1.29 -17.17
N GLN A 30 -5.89 -2.29 -16.93
CA GLN A 30 -6.39 -3.58 -16.45
C GLN A 30 -7.03 -3.39 -15.09
N ASP A 31 -8.24 -3.91 -14.93
CA ASP A 31 -8.89 -3.94 -13.63
C ASP A 31 -8.05 -4.76 -12.65
N ARG A 32 -7.92 -4.24 -11.42
CA ARG A 32 -7.25 -4.99 -10.36
C ARG A 32 -8.03 -6.28 -10.11
N LYS A 33 -7.37 -7.43 -10.31
CA LYS A 33 -7.95 -8.75 -10.02
C LYS A 33 -8.47 -8.85 -8.58
N TYR A 34 -7.75 -8.24 -7.63
CA TYR A 34 -8.14 -8.18 -6.23
C TYR A 34 -7.84 -6.79 -5.64
N TRP A 35 -8.81 -6.21 -4.94
CA TRP A 35 -8.55 -5.03 -4.08
C TRP A 35 -7.84 -5.44 -2.79
N VAL A 36 -8.25 -6.55 -2.19
CA VAL A 36 -7.56 -7.28 -1.12
C VAL A 36 -7.39 -8.72 -1.58
N HIS A 37 -6.15 -9.23 -1.57
CA HIS A 37 -5.87 -10.60 -1.99
C HIS A 37 -6.51 -11.61 -1.03
N PRO A 38 -7.07 -12.75 -1.50
CA PRO A 38 -7.73 -13.74 -0.65
C PRO A 38 -6.92 -14.22 0.57
N ILE A 39 -5.59 -14.25 0.44
CA ILE A 39 -4.67 -14.61 1.54
C ILE A 39 -4.77 -13.67 2.76
N ASN A 40 -5.23 -12.43 2.54
CA ASN A 40 -5.35 -11.39 3.56
C ASN A 40 -6.82 -11.16 3.97
N SER A 41 -7.79 -11.88 3.40
CA SER A 41 -9.21 -11.73 3.71
C SER A 41 -9.48 -12.00 5.19
N ASP A 42 -8.82 -13.01 5.75
CA ASP A 42 -9.08 -13.47 7.12
C ASP A 42 -8.11 -12.83 8.13
N ARG A 43 -7.43 -11.73 7.76
CA ARG A 43 -6.42 -11.07 8.62
C ARG A 43 -6.98 -10.76 10.00
N GLU A 44 -8.17 -10.17 10.03
CA GLU A 44 -8.80 -9.67 11.25
C GLU A 44 -9.31 -10.82 12.12
N GLU A 45 -9.94 -11.82 11.52
CA GLU A 45 -10.42 -13.01 12.23
C GLU A 45 -9.25 -13.83 12.80
N ALA A 46 -8.20 -14.03 12.01
CA ALA A 46 -7.08 -14.86 12.41
C ALA A 46 -6.16 -14.17 13.43
N ASN A 47 -6.13 -12.83 13.46
CA ASN A 47 -5.37 -11.98 14.38
C ASN A 47 -3.90 -12.42 14.61
N LYS A 48 -3.31 -13.07 13.60
CA LYS A 48 -2.07 -13.85 13.74
C LYS A 48 -0.87 -13.00 14.15
N LEU A 49 -0.76 -11.80 13.58
CA LEU A 49 0.36 -10.90 13.84
C LEU A 49 0.28 -10.33 15.24
N ASN A 50 -0.91 -9.90 15.67
CA ASN A 50 -1.10 -9.40 17.03
C ASN A 50 -0.83 -10.51 18.06
N MET A 51 -1.38 -11.72 17.85
CA MET A 51 -1.09 -12.86 18.73
C MET A 51 0.41 -13.18 18.77
N PHE A 52 1.09 -13.18 17.62
CA PHE A 52 2.54 -13.37 17.58
C PHE A 52 3.28 -12.30 18.37
N TYR A 53 2.92 -11.03 18.18
CA TYR A 53 3.52 -9.89 18.87
C TYR A 53 3.36 -9.98 20.39
N GLU A 54 2.16 -10.27 20.88
CA GLU A 54 1.90 -10.45 22.32
C GLU A 54 2.68 -11.66 22.87
N ASN A 55 2.68 -12.78 22.15
CA ASN A 55 3.36 -14.00 22.59
C ASN A 55 4.88 -13.83 22.67
N ILE A 56 5.52 -13.17 21.68
CA ILE A 56 6.97 -13.03 21.67
C ILE A 56 7.47 -12.09 22.78
N ARG A 57 6.66 -11.12 23.20
CA ARG A 57 6.99 -10.22 24.32
C ARG A 57 7.09 -10.93 25.66
N CYS A 58 6.43 -12.08 25.83
CA CYS A 58 6.57 -12.92 27.03
C CYS A 58 7.96 -13.55 27.17
N TYR A 59 8.77 -13.55 26.11
CA TYR A 59 10.07 -14.23 26.06
C TYR A 59 11.17 -13.24 25.63
N SER A 60 11.72 -12.49 26.59
CA SER A 60 12.71 -11.43 26.30
C SER A 60 13.91 -11.89 25.47
N ASP A 61 14.46 -13.08 25.71
CA ASP A 61 15.57 -13.64 24.92
C ASP A 61 15.18 -13.87 23.46
N LYS A 62 13.98 -14.42 23.23
CA LYS A 62 13.43 -14.66 21.88
C LYS A 62 13.03 -13.36 21.19
N PHE A 63 12.52 -12.40 21.94
CA PHE A 63 12.25 -11.07 21.45
C PHE A 63 13.54 -10.41 20.94
N PHE A 64 14.62 -10.48 21.73
CA PHE A 64 15.91 -9.95 21.33
C PHE A 64 16.51 -10.70 20.13
N GLU A 65 16.39 -12.03 20.08
CA GLU A 65 16.83 -12.83 18.93
C GLU A 65 16.11 -12.42 17.63
N TYR A 66 14.81 -12.18 17.72
CA TYR A 66 13.96 -11.83 16.59
C TYR A 66 14.14 -10.39 16.13
N TYR A 67 13.98 -9.41 17.01
CA TYR A 67 14.03 -7.97 16.66
C TYR A 67 15.42 -7.35 16.77
N ARG A 68 16.41 -8.07 17.33
CA ARG A 68 17.76 -7.56 17.62
C ARG A 68 17.77 -6.32 18.52
N MET A 69 16.75 -6.20 19.36
CA MET A 69 16.62 -5.14 20.35
C MET A 69 15.81 -5.60 21.55
N SER A 70 15.98 -4.89 22.66
CA SER A 70 15.17 -5.14 23.86
C SER A 70 13.72 -4.70 23.65
N ILE A 71 12.81 -5.22 24.47
CA ILE A 71 11.41 -4.83 24.48
C ILE A 71 11.25 -3.32 24.70
N SER A 72 12.00 -2.74 25.65
CA SER A 72 11.95 -1.30 25.93
C SER A 72 12.45 -0.45 24.76
N SER A 73 13.51 -0.89 24.07
CA SER A 73 14.00 -0.22 22.86
C SER A 73 12.97 -0.26 21.73
N PHE A 74 12.27 -1.38 21.57
CA PHE A 74 11.18 -1.50 20.61
C PHE A 74 10.03 -0.56 20.95
N ASP A 75 9.63 -0.49 22.22
CA ASP A 75 8.54 0.38 22.67
C ASP A 75 8.89 1.85 22.48
N GLU A 76 10.11 2.26 22.82
CA GLU A 76 10.61 3.62 22.60
C GLU A 76 10.63 3.97 21.10
N LEU A 77 11.10 3.05 20.26
CA LEU A 77 11.08 3.23 18.81
C LEU A 77 9.65 3.39 18.31
N LEU A 78 8.76 2.49 18.74
CA LEU A 78 7.35 2.49 18.36
C LEU A 78 6.69 3.81 18.74
N GLU A 79 6.91 4.30 19.96
CA GLU A 79 6.37 5.56 20.44
C GLU A 79 6.79 6.74 19.54
N LYS A 80 8.09 6.82 19.21
CA LYS A 80 8.62 7.90 18.35
C LYS A 80 8.06 7.87 16.93
N ILE A 81 7.87 6.68 16.36
CA ILE A 81 7.44 6.55 14.96
C ILE A 81 5.92 6.47 14.80
N ARG A 82 5.18 6.12 15.86
CA ARG A 82 3.72 5.95 15.85
C ARG A 82 2.96 7.06 15.13
N PRO A 83 3.22 8.37 15.37
CA PRO A 83 2.50 9.43 14.68
C PRO A 83 2.69 9.43 13.16
N PHE A 84 3.78 8.83 12.66
CA PHE A 84 4.08 8.77 11.22
C PHE A 84 3.58 7.49 10.55
N ILE A 85 3.40 6.40 11.31
CA ILE A 85 3.00 5.10 10.75
C ILE A 85 1.55 4.73 11.04
N LYS A 86 0.89 5.39 12.00
CA LYS A 86 -0.53 5.18 12.28
C LYS A 86 -1.37 5.61 11.08
N LYS A 87 -2.31 4.75 10.70
CA LYS A 87 -3.32 5.04 9.69
C LYS A 87 -4.70 5.07 10.34
N GLU A 88 -5.61 5.79 9.71
CA GLU A 88 -7.01 5.83 10.11
C GLU A 88 -7.76 4.63 9.54
N ASP A 89 -8.70 4.12 10.35
CA ASP A 89 -9.67 3.15 9.89
C ASP A 89 -10.63 3.80 8.90
N THR A 90 -11.07 3.03 7.92
CA THR A 90 -12.03 3.48 6.91
C THR A 90 -13.24 2.57 6.94
N VAL A 91 -14.37 3.05 6.39
CA VAL A 91 -15.58 2.23 6.25
C VAL A 91 -15.33 0.91 5.50
N PHE A 92 -14.33 0.90 4.61
CA PHE A 92 -14.02 -0.26 3.79
C PHE A 92 -13.06 -1.27 4.44
N ARG A 93 -12.22 -0.82 5.39
CA ARG A 93 -11.23 -1.68 6.06
C ARG A 93 -10.63 -1.01 7.29
N ASN A 94 -10.27 -1.83 8.26
CA ASN A 94 -9.43 -1.40 9.37
C ASN A 94 -7.98 -1.24 8.92
N ALA A 95 -7.31 -0.24 9.48
CA ALA A 95 -5.89 -0.04 9.32
C ALA A 95 -5.08 -1.18 9.96
N VAL A 96 -3.88 -1.39 9.44
CA VAL A 96 -2.87 -2.23 10.10
C VAL A 96 -2.29 -1.42 11.26
N SER A 97 -2.22 -2.00 12.46
CA SER A 97 -1.80 -1.26 13.64
C SER A 97 -0.32 -0.83 13.54
N PRO A 98 0.11 0.23 14.23
CA PRO A 98 1.52 0.61 14.31
C PRO A 98 2.43 -0.54 14.78
N GLU A 99 1.98 -1.35 15.74
CA GLU A 99 2.66 -2.52 16.28
C GLU A 99 2.90 -3.58 15.19
N GLU A 100 1.85 -3.94 14.45
CA GLU A 100 1.90 -4.91 13.36
C GLU A 100 2.82 -4.39 12.23
N ARG A 101 2.71 -3.11 11.88
CA ARG A 101 3.55 -2.48 10.85
C ARG A 101 5.02 -2.53 11.24
N LEU A 102 5.34 -2.15 12.47
CA LEU A 102 6.71 -2.17 12.97
C LEU A 102 7.24 -3.60 13.04
N THR A 103 6.42 -4.54 13.53
CA THR A 103 6.75 -5.98 13.58
C THR A 103 7.13 -6.53 12.21
N ILE A 104 6.33 -6.24 11.17
CA ILE A 104 6.61 -6.68 9.80
C ILE A 104 7.89 -6.02 9.25
N THR A 105 8.14 -4.76 9.61
CA THR A 105 9.25 -3.97 9.05
C THR A 105 10.61 -4.36 9.62
N LEU A 106 10.69 -4.70 10.90
CA LEU A 106 11.97 -5.00 11.58
C LEU A 106 12.46 -6.45 11.40
N ARG A 107 11.68 -7.29 10.72
CA ARG A 107 12.03 -8.70 10.47
C ARG A 107 13.10 -8.85 9.39
#